data_AF-A0A164H9H0-F1
#
_entry.id   AF-A0A164H9H0-F1
#
_cell.length_a   1.000
_cell.length_b   1.000
_cell.length_c   1.000
_cell.angle_alpha   90.00
_cell.angle_beta   90.00
_cell.angle_gamma   90.00
#
_symmetry.space_group_name_H-M   'P 1'
#
loop_
_entity.id
_entity.type
_entity.pdbx_description
1 polymer ?
#
loop_
_entity_poly.entity_id
_entity_poly.type
_entity_poly.pdbx_seq_one_letter_code
_entity_poly.pdbx_strand_id
1 'polypeptide(L)'
;GLQELNPGKSVHNVRIERLWRDVFQSSSGPFYHTFTEMEQNEILDADNEVELFCLHFTCMDLLKRHMKYFQNTWNCHPVRTEKNMTPEMLFEGGLLALQQQQDDKN
;
A
#
# COMPACT_ATOMS: atom_id res chain seq x y z
N GLY A 1 -11.27 -39.09 -2.62
CA GLY A 1 -11.79 -37.82 -3.13
C GLY A 1 -11.23 -36.73 -2.25
N LEU A 2 -10.26 -35.98 -2.76
CA LEU A 2 -9.66 -34.87 -2.04
C LEU A 2 -10.66 -33.73 -2.04
N GLN A 3 -11.15 -33.38 -0.85
CA GLN A 3 -11.98 -32.20 -0.64
C GLN A 3 -11.12 -30.98 -0.99
N GLU A 4 -11.50 -30.28 -2.06
CA GLU A 4 -10.94 -28.98 -2.42
C GLU A 4 -11.06 -28.04 -1.20
N LEU A 5 -9.93 -27.76 -0.57
CA LEU A 5 -9.78 -26.63 0.34
C LEU A 5 -9.95 -25.37 -0.48
N ASN A 6 -11.18 -24.85 -0.52
CA ASN A 6 -11.45 -23.53 -1.04
C ASN A 6 -11.08 -22.54 0.08
N PRO A 7 -9.96 -21.78 -0.01
CA PRO A 7 -9.68 -20.75 0.98
C PRO A 7 -10.77 -19.70 0.85
N GLY A 8 -11.78 -19.78 1.73
CA GLY A 8 -12.89 -18.85 1.74
C GLY A 8 -12.36 -17.42 1.74
N LYS A 9 -12.76 -16.62 0.76
CA LYS A 9 -12.41 -15.19 0.68
C LYS A 9 -12.73 -14.55 2.02
N SER A 10 -11.70 -14.13 2.75
CA SER A 10 -11.87 -13.49 4.05
C SER A 10 -12.53 -12.12 3.81
N VAL A 11 -13.86 -12.06 3.92
CA VAL A 11 -14.64 -10.81 3.89
C VAL A 11 -14.19 -9.82 4.98
N HIS A 12 -13.39 -10.29 5.95
CA HIS A 12 -12.78 -9.48 7.00
C HIS A 12 -11.53 -8.73 6.54
N ASN A 13 -10.87 -9.14 5.45
CA ASN A 13 -9.65 -8.50 4.95
C ASN A 13 -9.91 -7.39 3.91
N VAL A 14 -11.18 -7.10 3.61
CA VAL A 14 -11.59 -6.22 2.51
C VAL A 14 -10.98 -4.81 2.62
N ARG A 15 -10.83 -4.27 3.84
CA ARG A 15 -10.22 -2.95 4.06
C ARG A 15 -8.73 -2.95 3.72
N ILE A 16 -8.01 -4.00 4.10
CA ILE A 16 -6.59 -4.17 3.79
C ILE A 16 -6.42 -4.39 2.27
N GLU A 17 -7.25 -5.22 1.65
CA GLU A 17 -7.21 -5.39 0.19
C GLU A 17 -7.51 -4.09 -0.56
N ARG A 18 -8.45 -3.28 -0.05
CA ARG A 18 -8.73 -1.97 -0.64
C ARG A 18 -7.52 -1.05 -0.53
N LEU A 19 -6.90 -0.98 0.65
CA LEU A 19 -5.68 -0.21 0.86
C LEU A 19 -4.57 -0.65 -0.09
N TRP A 20 -4.35 -1.96 -0.25
CA TRP A 20 -3.35 -2.48 -1.20
C TRP A 20 -3.65 -2.07 -2.65
N ARG A 21 -4.92 -2.07 -3.06
CA ARG A 21 -5.32 -1.56 -4.37
C ARG A 21 -4.99 -0.07 -4.54
N ASP A 22 -5.25 0.74 -3.52
CA ASP A 22 -5.00 2.19 -3.56
C ASP A 22 -3.47 2.49 -3.53
N VAL A 23 -2.66 1.70 -2.80
CA VAL A 23 -1.18 1.73 -2.84
C VAL A 23 -0.67 1.40 -4.24
N PHE A 24 -1.18 0.30 -4.82
CA PHE A 24 -0.77 -0.11 -6.15
C PHE A 24 -1.10 0.96 -7.18
N GLN A 25 -2.34 1.46 -7.22
CA GLN A 25 -2.73 2.48 -8.20
C GLN A 25 -1.93 3.78 -8.09
N SER A 26 -1.60 4.22 -6.88
CA SER A 26 -0.93 5.51 -6.66
C SER A 26 0.58 5.44 -6.82
N SER A 27 1.21 4.34 -6.38
CA SER A 27 2.65 4.30 -6.14
C SER A 27 3.35 3.29 -7.04
N SER A 28 2.95 2.02 -7.01
CA SER A 28 3.68 0.94 -7.68
C SER A 28 3.23 0.67 -9.12
N GLY A 29 1.96 0.90 -9.41
CA GLY A 29 1.32 0.64 -10.70
C GLY A 29 1.97 1.38 -11.87
N PRO A 30 2.28 2.69 -11.75
CA PRO A 30 3.00 3.41 -12.80
C PRO A 30 4.33 2.75 -13.18
N PHE A 31 5.12 2.34 -12.18
CA PHE A 31 6.41 1.65 -12.43
C PHE A 31 6.19 0.28 -13.04
N TYR A 32 5.22 -0.49 -12.54
CA TYR A 32 4.87 -1.78 -13.12
C TYR A 32 4.55 -1.64 -14.62
N HIS A 33 3.67 -0.70 -14.98
CA HIS A 33 3.32 -0.47 -16.37
C HIS A 33 4.51 -0.01 -17.20
N THR A 34 5.30 0.97 -16.73
CA THR A 34 6.47 1.45 -17.44
C THR A 34 7.51 0.34 -17.67
N PHE A 35 7.79 -0.49 -16.66
CA PHE A 35 8.78 -1.55 -16.79
C PHE A 35 8.31 -2.67 -17.71
N THR A 36 7.02 -3.04 -17.64
CA THR A 36 6.43 -3.99 -18.59
C THR A 36 6.47 -3.45 -20.03
N GLU A 37 6.20 -2.16 -20.24
CA GLU A 37 6.34 -1.55 -21.56
C GLU A 37 7.80 -1.54 -22.03
N MET A 38 8.76 -1.27 -21.15
CA MET A 38 10.18 -1.33 -21.50
C MET A 38 10.61 -2.74 -21.91
N GLU A 39 10.14 -3.77 -21.21
CA GLU A 39 10.40 -5.18 -21.54
C GLU A 39 9.78 -5.56 -22.89
N GLN A 40 8.51 -5.19 -23.12
CA GLN A 40 7.82 -5.46 -24.39
C GLN A 40 8.46 -4.78 -25.61
N ASN A 41 9.14 -3.66 -25.40
CA ASN A 41 9.85 -2.92 -26.46
C ASN A 41 11.35 -3.26 -26.52
N GLU A 42 11.80 -4.30 -25.83
CA GLU A 42 13.21 -4.73 -25.80
C GLU A 42 14.18 -3.63 -25.30
N ILE A 43 13.69 -2.69 -24.48
CA ILE A 43 14.48 -1.64 -23.82
C ILE A 43 15.10 -2.14 -22.52
N LEU A 44 14.44 -3.10 -21.87
CA LEU A 44 14.84 -3.71 -20.62
C LEU A 44 14.83 -5.23 -20.77
N ASP A 45 15.96 -5.87 -20.50
CA ASP A 45 16.08 -7.33 -20.38
C ASP A 45 15.99 -7.75 -18.91
N ALA A 46 14.94 -8.50 -18.58
CA ALA A 46 14.70 -9.00 -17.22
C ALA A 46 15.66 -10.12 -16.80
N ASP A 47 16.37 -10.75 -17.73
CA ASP A 47 17.41 -11.74 -17.45
C ASP A 47 18.80 -11.09 -17.31
N ASN A 48 18.94 -9.80 -17.62
CA ASN A 48 20.19 -9.06 -17.50
C ASN A 48 20.32 -8.38 -16.13
N GLU A 49 21.13 -8.97 -15.25
CA GLU A 49 21.37 -8.46 -13.89
C GLU A 49 21.89 -7.01 -13.84
N VAL A 50 22.65 -6.57 -14.85
CA VAL A 50 23.19 -5.20 -14.90
C VAL A 50 22.07 -4.19 -15.19
N GLU A 51 21.17 -4.53 -16.12
CA GLU A 51 20.02 -3.68 -16.43
C GLU A 51 19.05 -3.62 -15.27
N LEU A 52 18.75 -4.76 -14.64
CA LEU A 52 17.98 -4.80 -13.40
C LEU A 52 18.63 -3.95 -12.30
N PHE A 53 19.95 -4.03 -12.11
CA PHE A 53 20.64 -3.20 -11.13
C PHE A 53 20.47 -1.70 -11.44
N CYS A 54 20.68 -1.28 -12.69
CA CYS A 54 20.50 0.10 -13.12
C CYS A 54 19.06 0.59 -12.91
N LEU A 55 18.08 -0.25 -13.23
CA LEU A 55 16.67 0.03 -13.02
C LEU A 55 16.37 0.24 -11.53
N HIS A 56 16.82 -0.67 -10.66
CA HIS A 56 16.65 -0.53 -9.22
C HIS A 56 17.35 0.74 -8.71
N PHE A 57 18.60 0.98 -9.10
CA PHE A 57 19.37 2.14 -8.65
C PHE A 57 18.68 3.46 -9.01
N THR A 58 18.15 3.57 -10.22
CA THR A 58 17.51 4.82 -10.69
C THR A 58 16.08 4.98 -10.19
N CYS A 59 15.29 3.90 -10.14
CA CYS A 59 13.86 3.97 -9.84
C CYS A 59 13.53 3.80 -8.35
N MET A 60 14.40 3.18 -7.54
CA MET A 60 14.10 2.91 -6.12
C MET A 60 13.81 4.18 -5.33
N ASP A 61 14.60 5.24 -5.52
CA ASP A 61 14.38 6.51 -4.82
C ASP A 61 13.15 7.26 -5.34
N LEU A 62 12.77 7.06 -6.60
CA LEU A 62 11.51 7.58 -7.12
C LEU A 62 10.30 6.85 -6.53
N LEU A 63 10.36 5.51 -6.46
CA LEU A 63 9.31 4.67 -5.86
C LEU A 63 9.12 5.01 -4.38
N LYS A 64 10.21 5.16 -3.61
CA LYS A 64 10.15 5.59 -2.20
C LYS A 64 9.46 6.94 -2.04
N ARG A 65 9.75 7.91 -2.93
CA ARG A 65 9.09 9.23 -2.90
C ARG A 65 7.60 9.12 -3.20
N HIS A 66 7.20 8.31 -4.18
CA HIS A 66 5.79 8.07 -4.49
C HIS A 66 5.06 7.41 -3.32
N MET A 67 5.66 6.38 -2.71
CA MET A 67 5.12 5.72 -1.52
C MET A 67 4.96 6.69 -0.34
N LYS A 68 5.94 7.58 -0.13
CA LYS A 68 5.86 8.60 0.92
C LYS A 68 4.75 9.62 0.64
N TYR A 69 4.60 10.03 -0.61
CA TYR A 69 3.52 10.92 -1.02
C TYR A 69 2.15 10.27 -0.83
N PHE A 70 2.00 9.00 -1.22
CA PHE A 70 0.80 8.22 -0.94
C PHE A 70 0.51 8.16 0.55
N GLN A 71 1.49 7.81 1.38
CA GLN A 71 1.31 7.74 2.84
C GLN A 71 0.80 9.07 3.40
N ASN A 72 1.43 10.19 3.04
CA ASN A 72 1.05 11.50 3.54
C ASN A 72 -0.37 11.88 3.09
N THR A 73 -0.71 11.62 1.83
CA THR A 73 -2.03 11.92 1.27
C THR A 73 -3.11 11.04 1.88
N TRP A 74 -2.83 9.74 1.98
CA TRP A 74 -3.75 8.73 2.50
C TRP A 74 -3.96 8.91 4.01
N ASN A 75 -2.96 9.28 4.79
CA ASN A 75 -3.17 9.50 6.22
C ASN A 75 -4.07 10.72 6.51
N CYS A 76 -4.11 11.69 5.59
CA CYS A 76 -4.87 12.92 5.72
C CYS A 76 -6.20 12.94 4.94
N HIS A 77 -6.55 11.88 4.20
CA HIS A 77 -7.79 11.88 3.42
C HIS A 77 -9.02 11.64 4.32
N PRO A 78 -10.15 12.32 4.08
CA PRO A 78 -11.36 12.09 4.87
C PRO A 78 -12.00 10.73 4.55
N VAL A 79 -12.30 9.95 5.58
CA VAL A 79 -13.00 8.67 5.45
C VAL A 79 -14.50 8.89 5.63
N ARG A 80 -15.27 8.72 4.55
CA ARG A 80 -16.72 9.02 4.52
C ARG A 80 -17.52 8.24 5.58
N THR A 81 -17.17 6.99 5.82
CA THR A 81 -17.87 6.13 6.80
C THR A 81 -17.53 6.47 8.25
N GLU A 82 -16.45 7.22 8.48
CA GLU A 82 -15.94 7.58 9.80
C GLU A 82 -16.15 9.08 10.06
N LYS A 83 -17.32 9.60 9.70
CA LYS A 83 -17.71 11.01 9.86
C LYS A 83 -16.71 12.01 9.22
N ASN A 84 -16.08 11.61 8.11
CA ASN A 84 -15.03 12.38 7.42
C ASN A 84 -13.77 12.63 8.25
N MET A 85 -13.54 11.87 9.33
CA MET A 85 -12.24 11.88 10.02
C MET A 85 -11.18 11.25 9.13
N THR A 86 -9.95 11.73 9.25
CA THR A 86 -8.80 11.16 8.54
C THR A 86 -8.28 9.92 9.27
N PRO A 87 -7.58 8.99 8.58
CA PRO A 87 -6.92 7.87 9.24
C PRO A 87 -6.00 8.28 10.39
N GLU A 88 -5.29 9.40 10.24
CA GLU A 88 -4.43 9.96 11.29
C GLU A 88 -5.24 10.37 12.53
N MET A 89 -6.34 11.12 12.37
CA MET A 89 -7.21 11.50 13.49
C MET A 89 -7.84 10.29 14.19
N LEU A 90 -8.23 9.28 13.41
CA LEU A 90 -8.78 8.03 13.96
C LEU A 90 -7.75 7.28 14.80
N PHE A 91 -6.49 7.26 14.35
CA PHE A 91 -5.39 6.63 15.06
C PHE A 91 -5.08 7.37 16.36
N GLU A 92 -4.93 8.69 16.32
CA GLU A 92 -4.70 9.53 17.50
C GLU A 92 -5.83 9.41 18.53
N GLY A 93 -7.09 9.47 18.08
CA GLY A 93 -8.26 9.28 18.95
C GLY A 93 -8.28 7.90 19.61
N GLY A 94 -7.89 6.85 18.88
CA GLY A 94 -7.74 5.50 19.43
C GLY A 94 -6.67 5.40 20.51
N LEU A 95 -5.50 6.05 20.30
CA LEU A 95 -4.43 6.09 21.30
C LEU A 95 -4.86 6.79 22.60
N LEU A 96 -5.56 7.93 22.48
CA LEU A 96 -6.07 8.66 23.65
C LEU A 96 -7.08 7.85 24.45
N ALA A 97 -7.99 7.13 23.77
CA ALA A 97 -8.96 6.27 24.43
C ALA A 97 -8.28 5.12 25.20
N LEU A 98 -7.20 4.55 24.65
CA LEU A 98 -6.42 3.51 25.33
C LEU A 98 -5.72 4.04 26.58
N GLN A 99 -5.21 5.28 26.54
CA GLN A 99 -4.57 5.91 27.69
C GLN A 99 -5.57 6.16 28.83
N GLN A 100 -6.75 6.71 28.52
CA GLN A 100 -7.81 6.94 29.52
C GLN A 100 -8.24 5.65 30.22
N GLN A 101 -8.34 4.54 29.47
CA GLN A 101 -8.66 3.23 30.05
C GLN A 101 -7.57 2.68 30.97
N GLN A 102 -6.31 3.09 30.79
CA GLN A 102 -5.22 2.72 31.69
C GLN A 102 -5.25 3.58 32.96
N ASP A 103 -5.53 4.87 32.82
CA ASP A 103 -5.66 5.80 33.94
C ASP A 103 -6.87 5.46 34.83
N ASP A 104 -8.00 5.06 34.25
CA ASP A 104 -9.21 4.63 34.99
C ASP A 104 -9.03 3.26 35.72
N LYS A 105 -7.98 2.51 35.38
CA LYS A 105 -7.66 1.20 35.99
C LYS A 105 -6.60 1.28 37.09
N ASN A 106 -5.93 2.42 37.25
CA ASN A 106 -4.92 2.70 38.26
C ASN A 106 -5.50 3.49 39.43
#